data_AF-A0A4P7GU63-F1
#
_entry.id   AF-A0A4P7GU63-F1
#
_cell.length_a   1.000
_cell.length_b   1.000
_cell.length_c   1.000
_cell.angle_alpha   90.00
_cell.angle_beta   90.00
_cell.angle_gamma   90.00
#
_symmetry.space_group_name_H-M   'P 1'
#
loop_
_entity.id
_entity.type
_entity.pdbx_description
1 polymer ?
#
loop_
_entity_poly.entity_id
_entity_poly.type
_entity_poly.pdbx_seq_one_letter_code
_entity_poly.pdbx_strand_id
1 'polypeptide(L)'
;MDIRDGRAGGLPAPGADDEGIGAAADGATLRRHDPAGMLGVVAAFPHQLEEAYRLGREAANLPRLLAEPPRAVVVAGLGGSAIGGDFVAAVVEPQATVPVVVHRDYGLPGWVGARDLVFTVSYSGATEETLSAYAEARRRGAAVVAVASGGPLLERAAADEAAGAPVRRVVVPGGLAPRAALGYLMLPVLYLTCAWTGLDDPSAQVEEAIAVLRSQAREVEPNGPGGPVQALARALLDRPVFVYGAGRLGQAAAYRWQCQLNENAKLLAHSHAFPELDHNEVMGWEGAAEGGRRPLVVLLQAAADHPRNRARMDITADLIGDRAEWVTVASRGQGRLAQLLSLAYVGDAVSVYAALLRGLDPSAIASIQRLKERLAALPAPGMER
;
A
#
# COMPACT_ATOMS: atom_id res chain seq x y z
N MET A 1 4.27 -16.56 -12.06
CA MET A 1 4.98 -16.04 -10.87
C MET A 1 6.36 -16.63 -10.86
N ASP A 2 7.40 -15.80 -10.78
CA ASP A 2 8.74 -16.32 -10.47
C ASP A 2 8.89 -16.25 -8.95
N ILE A 3 8.14 -17.12 -8.25
CA ILE A 3 8.42 -17.38 -6.84
C ILE A 3 9.68 -18.20 -6.84
N ARG A 4 10.81 -17.53 -6.67
CA ARG A 4 12.09 -18.22 -6.67
C ARG A 4 12.34 -18.80 -5.29
N ASP A 5 12.67 -20.06 -5.34
CA ASP A 5 13.07 -20.88 -4.22
C ASP A 5 14.55 -20.59 -3.93
N GLY A 6 14.82 -19.93 -2.81
CA GLY A 6 16.18 -19.62 -2.37
C GLY A 6 16.82 -20.86 -1.76
N ARG A 7 17.45 -21.69 -2.60
CA ARG A 7 18.05 -23.01 -2.33
C ARG A 7 17.04 -24.14 -1.99
N ALA A 8 16.80 -25.00 -2.98
CA ALA A 8 16.38 -26.40 -2.87
C ALA A 8 15.28 -26.71 -1.82
N GLY A 9 14.07 -26.22 -2.04
CA GLY A 9 12.90 -26.62 -1.25
C GLY A 9 11.66 -25.86 -1.71
N GLY A 10 10.93 -26.41 -2.71
CA GLY A 10 9.69 -25.82 -3.19
C GLY A 10 8.70 -25.50 -2.06
N LEU A 11 7.68 -24.69 -2.35
CA LEU A 11 6.61 -24.27 -1.40
C LEU A 11 6.46 -25.28 -0.25
N PRO A 12 6.69 -24.87 1.02
CA PRO A 12 6.78 -25.80 2.13
C PRO A 12 5.55 -26.71 2.14
N ALA A 13 5.78 -28.02 2.20
CA ALA A 13 4.70 -28.99 2.25
C ALA A 13 3.82 -28.70 3.48
N PRO A 14 2.48 -28.84 3.37
CA PRO A 14 1.59 -28.69 4.52
C PRO A 14 2.06 -29.61 5.65
N GLY A 15 2.07 -29.10 6.88
CA GLY A 15 2.53 -29.84 8.05
C GLY A 15 1.58 -31.01 8.35
N ALA A 16 2.08 -32.07 8.99
CA ALA A 16 1.28 -33.24 9.34
C ALA A 16 0.11 -32.96 10.32
N ASP A 17 0.05 -31.75 10.89
CA ASP A 17 -0.99 -31.28 11.81
C ASP A 17 -2.05 -30.37 11.15
N ASP A 18 -2.05 -30.19 9.81
CA ASP A 18 -2.95 -29.30 9.05
C ASP A 18 -4.42 -29.82 8.89
N GLU A 19 -4.85 -30.86 9.63
CA GLU A 19 -6.16 -31.51 9.39
C GLU A 19 -7.40 -30.64 9.73
N GLY A 20 -7.22 -29.42 10.28
CA GLY A 20 -8.32 -28.53 10.64
C GLY A 20 -8.33 -27.14 10.00
N ILE A 21 -7.20 -26.64 9.50
CA ILE A 21 -7.04 -25.26 8.99
C ILE A 21 -6.26 -25.34 7.68
N GLY A 22 -6.84 -24.84 6.57
CA GLY A 22 -6.13 -24.79 5.29
C GLY A 22 -6.38 -25.95 4.31
N ALA A 23 -7.38 -26.81 4.56
CA ALA A 23 -7.90 -27.71 3.52
C ALA A 23 -8.23 -26.91 2.25
N ALA A 24 -7.97 -27.48 1.06
CA ALA A 24 -8.22 -26.81 -0.21
C ALA A 24 -9.69 -26.34 -0.28
N ALA A 25 -9.91 -25.04 -0.03
CA ALA A 25 -11.25 -24.47 -0.06
C ALA A 25 -11.78 -24.51 -1.49
N ASP A 26 -12.93 -25.15 -1.69
CA ASP A 26 -13.63 -25.06 -2.96
C ASP A 26 -14.13 -23.64 -3.23
N GLY A 27 -14.41 -23.31 -4.50
CA GLY A 27 -14.85 -21.97 -4.87
C GLY A 27 -16.16 -21.54 -4.18
N ALA A 28 -16.99 -22.48 -3.74
CA ALA A 28 -18.22 -22.20 -2.99
C ALA A 28 -17.91 -21.71 -1.57
N THR A 29 -16.93 -22.32 -0.91
CA THR A 29 -16.46 -21.93 0.41
C THR A 29 -15.82 -20.56 0.39
N LEU A 30 -14.96 -20.27 -0.60
CA LEU A 30 -14.36 -18.95 -0.75
C LEU A 30 -15.43 -17.85 -0.90
N ARG A 31 -16.45 -18.07 -1.73
CA ARG A 31 -17.56 -17.10 -1.91
C ARG A 31 -18.38 -16.87 -0.65
N ARG A 32 -18.59 -17.90 0.17
CA ARG A 32 -19.34 -17.77 1.44
C ARG A 32 -18.66 -16.82 2.42
N HIS A 33 -17.32 -16.80 2.43
CA HIS A 33 -16.53 -15.94 3.30
C HIS A 33 -16.18 -14.58 2.66
N ASP A 34 -16.60 -14.30 1.42
CA ASP A 34 -16.39 -13.02 0.73
C ASP A 34 -17.71 -12.31 0.37
N PRO A 35 -18.56 -11.95 1.36
CA PRO A 35 -19.90 -11.41 1.09
C PRO A 35 -19.89 -10.07 0.35
N ALA A 36 -18.81 -9.30 0.47
CA ALA A 36 -18.62 -8.02 -0.21
C ALA A 36 -17.79 -8.11 -1.50
N GLY A 37 -17.34 -9.32 -1.88
CA GLY A 37 -16.62 -9.55 -3.14
C GLY A 37 -15.23 -8.92 -3.22
N MET A 38 -14.52 -8.81 -2.09
CA MET A 38 -13.18 -8.22 -2.01
C MET A 38 -12.19 -8.91 -2.96
N LEU A 39 -12.28 -10.23 -3.14
CA LEU A 39 -11.41 -10.95 -4.06
C LEU A 39 -11.60 -10.48 -5.51
N GLY A 40 -12.86 -10.24 -5.90
CA GLY A 40 -13.19 -9.67 -7.20
C GLY A 40 -12.67 -8.24 -7.37
N VAL A 41 -12.77 -7.42 -6.32
CA VAL A 41 -12.24 -6.04 -6.32
C VAL A 41 -10.71 -6.04 -6.49
N VAL A 42 -9.99 -6.88 -5.75
CA VAL A 42 -8.53 -7.01 -5.90
C VAL A 42 -8.19 -7.51 -7.30
N ALA A 43 -8.85 -8.56 -7.80
CA ALA A 43 -8.60 -9.09 -9.14
C ALA A 43 -8.87 -8.06 -10.26
N ALA A 44 -9.78 -7.11 -10.02
CA ALA A 44 -10.11 -6.02 -10.93
C ALA A 44 -9.16 -4.81 -10.84
N PHE A 45 -8.10 -4.87 -10.02
CA PHE A 45 -7.15 -3.76 -9.87
C PHE A 45 -6.54 -3.22 -11.18
N PRO A 46 -6.19 -4.04 -12.20
CA PRO A 46 -5.74 -3.51 -13.49
C PRO A 46 -6.78 -2.61 -14.17
N HIS A 47 -8.08 -2.96 -14.06
CA HIS A 47 -9.17 -2.14 -14.58
C HIS A 47 -9.31 -0.82 -13.81
N GLN A 48 -9.21 -0.88 -12.47
CA GLN A 48 -9.17 0.33 -11.64
C GLN A 48 -8.03 1.27 -12.07
N LEU A 49 -6.84 0.74 -12.38
CA LEU A 49 -5.71 1.55 -12.86
C LEU A 49 -6.00 2.23 -14.20
N GLU A 50 -6.75 1.61 -15.10
CA GLU A 50 -7.12 2.23 -16.37
C GLU A 50 -8.06 3.42 -16.18
N GLU A 51 -9.02 3.30 -15.27
CA GLU A 51 -9.90 4.40 -14.92
C GLU A 51 -9.15 5.52 -14.19
N ALA A 52 -8.30 5.14 -13.22
CA ALA A 52 -7.46 6.07 -12.50
C ALA A 52 -6.40 6.74 -13.39
N TYR A 53 -5.97 6.09 -14.47
CA TYR A 53 -5.08 6.68 -15.48
C TYR A 53 -5.76 7.86 -16.18
N ARG A 54 -7.02 7.70 -16.60
CA ARG A 54 -7.80 8.80 -17.19
C ARG A 54 -7.97 9.95 -16.21
N LEU A 55 -8.36 9.64 -14.97
CA LEU A 55 -8.50 10.63 -13.90
C LEU A 55 -7.20 11.36 -13.59
N GLY A 56 -6.07 10.65 -13.56
CA GLY A 56 -4.76 11.24 -13.34
C GLY A 56 -4.35 12.20 -14.45
N ARG A 57 -4.55 11.82 -15.72
CA ARG A 57 -4.31 12.70 -16.86
C ARG A 57 -5.20 13.94 -16.86
N GLU A 58 -6.47 13.80 -16.48
CA GLU A 58 -7.37 14.94 -16.32
C GLU A 58 -6.90 15.86 -15.19
N ALA A 59 -6.52 15.29 -14.05
CA ALA A 59 -6.00 16.03 -12.90
C ALA A 59 -4.72 16.81 -13.24
N ALA A 60 -3.83 16.27 -14.09
CA ALA A 60 -2.62 16.97 -14.52
C ALA A 60 -2.89 18.32 -15.22
N ASN A 61 -4.09 18.51 -15.78
CA ASN A 61 -4.50 19.75 -16.45
C ASN A 61 -5.13 20.77 -15.49
N LEU A 62 -5.25 20.46 -14.19
CA LEU A 62 -5.76 21.42 -13.22
C LEU A 62 -4.86 22.66 -13.16
N PRO A 63 -5.44 23.88 -13.03
CA PRO A 63 -4.67 25.10 -12.90
C PRO A 63 -3.75 25.01 -11.67
N ARG A 64 -2.46 25.25 -11.89
CA ARG A 64 -1.45 25.27 -10.83
C ARG A 64 -1.84 26.23 -9.72
N LEU A 65 -1.56 25.83 -8.49
CA LEU A 65 -1.81 26.61 -7.28
C LEU A 65 -0.63 27.51 -6.89
N LEU A 66 0.56 27.21 -7.40
CA LEU A 66 1.80 27.92 -7.16
C LEU A 66 2.37 28.41 -8.50
N ALA A 67 3.01 29.59 -8.48
CA ALA A 67 3.67 30.15 -9.66
C ALA A 67 4.94 29.35 -10.03
N GLU A 68 5.70 28.95 -9.01
CA GLU A 68 6.92 28.16 -9.12
C GLU A 68 6.66 26.71 -8.66
N PRO A 69 7.51 25.73 -9.05
CA PRO A 69 7.48 24.39 -8.47
C PRO A 69 7.48 24.44 -6.93
N PRO A 70 6.71 23.57 -6.25
CA PRO A 70 6.64 23.57 -4.80
C PRO A 70 8.00 23.23 -4.19
N ARG A 71 8.33 23.80 -3.04
CA ARG A 71 9.56 23.45 -2.31
C ARG A 71 9.55 21.99 -1.84
N ALA A 72 8.37 21.47 -1.51
CA ALA A 72 8.15 20.10 -1.07
C ALA A 72 6.72 19.66 -1.42
N VAL A 73 6.54 18.35 -1.58
CA VAL A 73 5.24 17.71 -1.73
C VAL A 73 4.95 16.90 -0.47
N VAL A 74 3.82 17.17 0.18
CA VAL A 74 3.33 16.42 1.34
C VAL A 74 2.08 15.67 0.96
N VAL A 75 2.04 14.36 1.22
CA VAL A 75 0.83 13.55 1.09
C VAL A 75 0.33 13.20 2.49
N ALA A 76 -0.71 13.89 2.93
CA ALA A 76 -1.33 13.71 4.24
C ALA A 76 -2.55 12.78 4.12
N GLY A 77 -2.47 11.62 4.78
CA GLY A 77 -3.51 10.59 4.73
C GLY A 77 -3.18 9.43 5.66
N LEU A 78 -4.11 8.48 5.78
CA LEU A 78 -3.98 7.32 6.67
C LEU A 78 -4.27 6.03 5.92
N GLY A 79 -3.68 4.92 6.38
CA GLY A 79 -3.92 3.57 5.86
C GLY A 79 -3.88 3.52 4.33
N GLY A 80 -4.94 2.96 3.73
CA GLY A 80 -5.10 2.84 2.27
C GLY A 80 -5.07 4.16 1.50
N SER A 81 -5.26 5.32 2.15
CA SER A 81 -5.11 6.64 1.51
C SER A 81 -3.68 7.19 1.58
N ALA A 82 -2.91 6.85 2.61
CA ALA A 82 -1.51 7.27 2.74
C ALA A 82 -0.57 6.49 1.81
N ILE A 83 -0.85 5.20 1.62
CA ILE A 83 0.05 4.28 0.90
C ILE A 83 0.26 4.68 -0.57
N GLY A 84 -0.73 5.32 -1.21
CA GLY A 84 -0.56 5.90 -2.54
C GLY A 84 0.55 6.97 -2.57
N GLY A 85 0.70 7.73 -1.49
CA GLY A 85 1.80 8.69 -1.32
C GLY A 85 3.17 8.01 -1.22
N ASP A 86 3.29 6.87 -0.52
CA ASP A 86 4.57 6.15 -0.45
C ASP A 86 4.97 5.64 -1.84
N PHE A 87 3.97 5.17 -2.59
CA PHE A 87 4.18 4.63 -3.92
C PHE A 87 4.64 5.72 -4.88
N VAL A 88 3.97 6.87 -4.88
CA VAL A 88 4.42 8.05 -5.64
C VAL A 88 5.85 8.37 -5.27
N ALA A 89 6.13 8.50 -3.98
CA ALA A 89 7.44 8.92 -3.52
C ALA A 89 8.56 7.91 -3.83
N ALA A 90 8.28 6.61 -3.81
CA ALA A 90 9.21 5.55 -4.19
C ALA A 90 9.47 5.49 -5.70
N VAL A 91 8.44 5.77 -6.51
CA VAL A 91 8.53 5.77 -7.98
C VAL A 91 9.34 6.96 -8.46
N VAL A 92 9.05 8.16 -7.94
CA VAL A 92 9.71 9.40 -8.40
C VAL A 92 11.08 9.64 -7.77
N GLU A 93 11.42 8.96 -6.67
CA GLU A 93 12.66 9.18 -5.90
C GLU A 93 13.93 9.39 -6.76
N PRO A 94 14.24 8.57 -7.79
CA PRO A 94 15.48 8.74 -8.54
C PRO A 94 15.55 10.02 -9.38
N GLN A 95 14.42 10.65 -9.66
CA GLN A 95 14.28 11.82 -10.53
C GLN A 95 13.77 13.06 -9.79
N ALA A 96 13.23 12.89 -8.59
CA ALA A 96 12.59 13.95 -7.81
C ALA A 96 13.57 15.10 -7.51
N THR A 97 13.18 16.31 -7.90
CA THR A 97 13.91 17.56 -7.62
C THR A 97 13.49 18.19 -6.29
N VAL A 98 12.41 17.69 -5.69
CA VAL A 98 11.83 18.17 -4.43
C VAL A 98 11.43 16.97 -3.56
N PRO A 99 11.49 17.07 -2.23
CA PRO A 99 11.10 15.96 -1.36
C PRO A 99 9.61 15.66 -1.46
N VAL A 100 9.27 14.37 -1.59
CA VAL A 100 7.92 13.85 -1.43
C VAL A 100 7.84 13.13 -0.08
N VAL A 101 7.04 13.68 0.83
CA VAL A 101 6.92 13.24 2.23
C VAL A 101 5.49 12.77 2.49
N VAL A 102 5.33 11.61 3.13
CA VAL A 102 4.02 11.11 3.52
C VAL A 102 3.79 11.35 5.00
N HIS A 103 2.68 12.00 5.34
CA HIS A 103 2.32 12.38 6.70
C HIS A 103 1.10 11.58 7.16
N ARG A 104 1.22 10.88 8.30
CA ARG A 104 0.21 9.95 8.85
C ARG A 104 -0.23 10.32 10.26
N ASP A 105 -0.32 11.62 10.52
CA ASP A 105 -0.66 12.12 11.85
C ASP A 105 -1.57 13.35 11.73
N TYR A 106 -2.05 13.82 12.87
CA TYR A 106 -2.78 15.07 13.00
C TYR A 106 -1.92 16.28 12.60
N GLY A 107 -2.58 17.37 12.19
CA GLY A 107 -1.92 18.60 11.77
C GLY A 107 -0.93 18.38 10.62
N LEU A 108 0.18 19.11 10.64
CA LEU A 108 1.24 19.01 9.63
C LEU A 108 2.62 19.28 10.25
N PRO A 109 3.70 18.71 9.67
CA PRO A 109 5.08 19.03 10.08
C PRO A 109 5.32 20.54 10.10
N GLY A 110 6.03 21.06 11.12
CA GLY A 110 6.16 22.50 11.36
C GLY A 110 6.78 23.31 10.22
N TRP A 111 7.50 22.67 9.30
CA TRP A 111 8.12 23.33 8.15
C TRP A 111 7.15 23.60 6.99
N VAL A 112 5.98 22.97 6.96
CA VAL A 112 4.98 23.12 5.88
C VAL A 112 4.34 24.50 5.90
N GLY A 113 4.29 25.19 4.74
CA GLY A 113 3.67 26.50 4.56
C GLY A 113 3.37 26.87 3.10
N ALA A 114 3.26 28.17 2.82
CA ALA A 114 2.74 28.71 1.54
C ALA A 114 3.53 28.37 0.26
N ARG A 115 4.73 27.78 0.37
CA ARG A 115 5.55 27.34 -0.77
C ARG A 115 5.51 25.83 -1.01
N ASP A 116 4.76 25.10 -0.20
CA ASP A 116 4.66 23.64 -0.29
C ASP A 116 3.30 23.23 -0.86
N LEU A 117 3.27 22.05 -1.48
CA LEU A 117 2.07 21.42 -1.99
C LEU A 117 1.63 20.32 -1.03
N VAL A 118 0.39 20.38 -0.54
CA VAL A 118 -0.19 19.38 0.34
C VAL A 118 -1.32 18.65 -0.37
N PHE A 119 -1.14 17.36 -0.62
CA PHE A 119 -2.24 16.46 -0.96
C PHE A 119 -2.89 15.96 0.32
N THR A 120 -4.16 16.28 0.54
CA THR A 120 -4.95 15.67 1.61
C THR A 120 -5.77 14.55 1.00
N VAL A 121 -5.41 13.31 1.31
CA VAL A 121 -5.94 12.11 0.65
C VAL A 121 -6.74 11.30 1.68
N SER A 122 -8.03 11.16 1.44
CA SER A 122 -8.93 10.36 2.28
C SER A 122 -10.06 9.82 1.42
N TYR A 123 -10.09 8.50 1.18
CA TYR A 123 -11.13 7.90 0.34
C TYR A 123 -12.55 8.30 0.79
N SER A 124 -12.87 8.16 2.08
CA SER A 124 -14.18 8.55 2.65
C SER A 124 -14.41 10.05 2.77
N GLY A 125 -13.36 10.87 2.61
CA GLY A 125 -13.34 12.30 2.95
C GLY A 125 -13.62 12.66 4.41
N ALA A 126 -13.73 11.69 5.31
CA ALA A 126 -14.12 11.90 6.70
C ALA A 126 -13.03 11.51 7.72
N THR A 127 -11.83 11.17 7.26
CA THR A 127 -10.73 10.76 8.14
C THR A 127 -10.26 11.95 8.97
N GLU A 128 -10.30 11.81 10.30
CA GLU A 128 -10.13 12.90 11.26
C GLU A 128 -8.75 13.57 11.14
N GLU A 129 -7.68 12.78 11.04
CA GLU A 129 -6.32 13.27 10.96
C GLU A 129 -6.06 13.94 9.60
N THR A 130 -6.66 13.43 8.52
CA THR A 130 -6.62 14.10 7.20
C THR A 130 -7.35 15.44 7.22
N LEU A 131 -8.51 15.52 7.89
CA LEU A 131 -9.25 16.79 8.04
C LEU A 131 -8.48 17.79 8.91
N SER A 132 -7.77 17.31 9.94
CA SER A 132 -6.85 18.11 10.75
C SER A 132 -5.69 18.67 9.91
N ALA A 133 -5.05 17.81 9.09
CA ALA A 133 -3.99 18.22 8.17
C ALA A 133 -4.49 19.24 7.12
N TYR A 134 -5.70 19.04 6.58
CA TYR A 134 -6.35 19.99 5.69
C TYR A 134 -6.53 21.35 6.35
N ALA A 135 -7.15 21.40 7.53
CA ALA A 135 -7.38 22.64 8.26
C ALA A 135 -6.06 23.37 8.56
N GLU A 136 -5.01 22.63 8.92
CA GLU A 136 -3.70 23.19 9.20
C GLU A 136 -3.02 23.72 7.93
N ALA A 137 -3.12 23.02 6.80
CA ALA A 137 -2.61 23.47 5.51
C ALA A 137 -3.26 24.81 5.11
N ARG A 138 -4.58 24.90 5.27
CA ARG A 138 -5.36 26.10 4.99
C ARG A 138 -4.94 27.26 5.89
N ARG A 139 -4.80 27.02 7.20
CA ARG A 139 -4.36 28.03 8.19
C ARG A 139 -2.97 28.59 7.85
N ARG A 140 -2.07 27.76 7.34
CA ARG A 140 -0.69 28.16 6.95
C ARG A 140 -0.58 28.70 5.53
N GLY A 141 -1.68 28.76 4.79
CA GLY A 141 -1.71 29.24 3.40
C GLY A 141 -0.99 28.33 2.39
N ALA A 142 -0.80 27.05 2.72
CA ALA A 142 -0.22 26.08 1.79
C ALA A 142 -1.15 25.84 0.59
N ALA A 143 -0.58 25.45 -0.55
CA ALA A 143 -1.36 24.97 -1.68
C ALA A 143 -1.90 23.57 -1.38
N VAL A 144 -3.20 23.36 -1.57
CA VAL A 144 -3.85 22.09 -1.19
C VAL A 144 -4.55 21.44 -2.36
N VAL A 145 -4.37 20.13 -2.52
CA VAL A 145 -5.22 19.29 -3.37
C VAL A 145 -5.93 18.27 -2.51
N ALA A 146 -7.26 18.36 -2.44
CA ALA A 146 -8.10 17.41 -1.75
C ALA A 146 -8.48 16.25 -2.68
N VAL A 147 -8.15 15.00 -2.29
CA VAL A 147 -8.45 13.79 -3.04
C VAL A 147 -9.35 12.87 -2.22
N ALA A 148 -10.58 12.63 -2.66
CA ALA A 148 -11.56 11.81 -1.97
C ALA A 148 -12.70 11.37 -2.90
N SER A 149 -13.52 10.40 -2.48
CA SER A 149 -14.71 10.01 -3.22
C SER A 149 -15.97 10.79 -2.83
N GLY A 150 -15.89 11.64 -1.80
CA GLY A 150 -17.02 12.35 -1.21
C GLY A 150 -16.67 12.95 0.15
N GLY A 151 -17.69 13.37 0.89
CA GLY A 151 -17.60 13.69 2.31
C GLY A 151 -17.02 15.07 2.66
N PRO A 152 -16.83 15.34 3.97
CA PRO A 152 -16.51 16.66 4.49
C PRO A 152 -15.24 17.29 3.90
N LEU A 153 -14.26 16.48 3.52
CA LEU A 153 -13.04 16.96 2.88
C LEU A 153 -13.33 17.69 1.56
N LEU A 154 -14.15 17.11 0.68
CA LEU A 154 -14.49 17.73 -0.60
C LEU A 154 -15.43 18.91 -0.43
N GLU A 155 -16.34 18.87 0.55
CA GLU A 155 -17.23 19.98 0.88
C GLU A 155 -16.44 21.21 1.32
N ARG A 156 -15.47 21.03 2.23
CA ARG A 156 -14.56 22.09 2.69
C ARG A 156 -13.68 22.59 1.54
N ALA A 157 -13.11 21.69 0.75
CA ALA A 157 -12.29 22.06 -0.40
C ALA A 157 -13.06 22.87 -1.45
N ALA A 158 -14.31 22.51 -1.73
CA ALA A 158 -15.15 23.25 -2.65
C ALA A 158 -15.48 24.66 -2.13
N ALA A 159 -15.78 24.80 -0.83
CA ALA A 159 -16.04 26.10 -0.22
C ALA A 159 -14.80 27.01 -0.23
N ASP A 160 -13.63 26.47 0.11
CA ASP A 160 -12.35 27.19 0.06
C ASP A 160 -11.98 27.60 -1.37
N GLU A 161 -12.11 26.69 -2.34
CA GLU A 161 -11.85 26.95 -3.75
C GLU A 161 -12.75 28.08 -4.28
N ALA A 162 -14.05 28.06 -3.95
CA ALA A 162 -14.99 29.12 -4.32
C ALA A 162 -14.65 30.47 -3.66
N ALA A 163 -14.03 30.46 -2.49
CA ALA A 163 -13.53 31.65 -1.79
C ALA A 163 -12.18 32.16 -2.34
N GLY A 164 -11.63 31.55 -3.39
CA GLY A 164 -10.37 31.98 -4.01
C GLY A 164 -9.11 31.48 -3.30
N ALA A 165 -9.25 30.51 -2.40
CA ALA A 165 -8.11 29.86 -1.77
C ALA A 165 -7.25 29.07 -2.77
N PRO A 166 -5.95 28.83 -2.48
CA PRO A 166 -5.12 27.94 -3.27
C PRO A 166 -5.47 26.47 -3.00
N VAL A 167 -6.68 26.06 -3.42
CA VAL A 167 -7.23 24.72 -3.22
C VAL A 167 -7.77 24.18 -4.54
N ARG A 168 -7.47 22.92 -4.82
CA ARG A 168 -8.15 22.12 -5.86
C ARG A 168 -8.73 20.85 -5.26
N ARG A 169 -9.70 20.28 -5.95
CA ARG A 169 -10.32 19.01 -5.61
C ARG A 169 -10.18 18.01 -6.76
N VAL A 170 -9.89 16.77 -6.39
CA VAL A 170 -9.95 15.60 -7.28
C VAL A 170 -10.96 14.64 -6.69
N VAL A 171 -12.07 14.46 -7.41
CA VAL A 171 -13.11 13.51 -7.01
C VAL A 171 -12.80 12.16 -7.65
N VAL A 172 -12.74 11.11 -6.84
CA VAL A 172 -12.50 9.74 -7.32
C VAL A 172 -13.74 8.86 -7.16
N PRO A 173 -13.87 7.75 -7.92
CA PRO A 173 -15.00 6.84 -7.76
C PRO A 173 -15.13 6.27 -6.34
N GLY A 174 -16.37 6.28 -5.83
CA GLY A 174 -16.76 5.73 -4.53
C GLY A 174 -17.13 4.24 -4.60
N GLY A 175 -17.53 3.66 -3.46
CA GLY A 175 -18.11 2.31 -3.38
C GLY A 175 -17.12 1.18 -3.05
N LEU A 176 -15.84 1.48 -2.81
CA LEU A 176 -14.83 0.49 -2.41
C LEU A 176 -14.46 0.62 -0.93
N ALA A 177 -13.80 -0.41 -0.39
CA ALA A 177 -13.03 -0.22 0.83
C ALA A 177 -11.81 0.66 0.53
N PRO A 178 -11.39 1.60 1.40
CA PRO A 178 -10.24 2.47 1.15
C PRO A 178 -8.95 1.72 0.78
N ARG A 179 -8.73 0.56 1.43
CA ARG A 179 -7.57 -0.31 1.18
C ARG A 179 -7.59 -1.00 -0.19
N ALA A 180 -8.70 -0.95 -0.91
CA ALA A 180 -8.86 -1.49 -2.26
C ALA A 180 -8.98 -0.40 -3.34
N ALA A 181 -8.76 0.87 -2.97
CA ALA A 181 -8.87 2.03 -3.86
C ALA A 181 -7.51 2.63 -4.27
N LEU A 182 -6.43 1.83 -4.21
CA LEU A 182 -5.06 2.30 -4.38
C LEU A 182 -4.85 3.09 -5.69
N GLY A 183 -5.36 2.59 -6.81
CA GLY A 183 -5.14 3.22 -8.12
C GLY A 183 -5.73 4.62 -8.15
N TYR A 184 -6.96 4.77 -7.67
CA TYR A 184 -7.66 6.06 -7.59
C TYR A 184 -7.00 7.06 -6.67
N LEU A 185 -6.38 6.62 -5.57
CA LEU A 185 -5.74 7.51 -4.59
C LEU A 185 -4.28 7.82 -4.94
N MET A 186 -3.64 6.98 -5.74
CA MET A 186 -2.24 7.11 -6.14
C MET A 186 -2.06 7.89 -7.45
N LEU A 187 -2.78 7.53 -8.52
CA LEU A 187 -2.50 8.09 -9.85
C LEU A 187 -2.76 9.60 -9.95
N PRO A 188 -3.86 10.16 -9.43
CA PRO A 188 -4.01 11.61 -9.44
C PRO A 188 -2.90 12.34 -8.70
N VAL A 189 -2.43 11.79 -7.58
CA VAL A 189 -1.28 12.32 -6.82
C VAL A 189 0.01 12.22 -7.63
N LEU A 190 0.25 11.10 -8.32
CA LEU A 190 1.42 10.91 -9.21
C LEU A 190 1.44 11.95 -10.33
N TYR A 191 0.33 12.07 -11.06
CA TYR A 191 0.22 12.96 -12.21
C TYR A 191 0.37 14.43 -11.82
N LEU A 192 -0.30 14.87 -10.75
CA LEU A 192 -0.16 16.22 -10.24
C LEU A 192 1.26 16.48 -9.71
N THR A 193 1.86 15.51 -9.02
CA THR A 193 3.25 15.60 -8.56
C THR A 193 4.18 15.82 -9.75
N CYS A 194 4.09 15.00 -10.80
CA CYS A 194 4.94 15.18 -11.98
C CYS A 194 4.70 16.54 -12.65
N ALA A 195 3.44 16.86 -12.97
CA ALA A 195 3.07 18.06 -13.70
C ALA A 195 3.44 19.37 -12.97
N TRP A 196 3.43 19.37 -11.64
CA TRP A 196 3.64 20.58 -10.83
C TRP A 196 5.08 20.69 -10.28
N THR A 197 5.87 19.62 -10.32
CA THR A 197 7.30 19.63 -9.94
C THR A 197 8.25 19.63 -11.13
N GLY A 198 7.73 19.43 -12.35
CA GLY A 198 8.53 19.42 -13.57
C GLY A 198 9.18 18.08 -13.89
N LEU A 199 8.68 16.98 -13.31
CA LEU A 199 9.07 15.63 -13.72
C LEU A 199 8.38 15.23 -15.02
N ASP A 200 8.95 14.24 -15.69
CA ASP A 200 8.40 13.68 -16.92
C ASP A 200 6.98 13.13 -16.70
N ASP A 201 6.18 13.19 -17.77
CA ASP A 201 4.85 12.60 -17.79
C ASP A 201 4.92 11.09 -17.49
N PRO A 202 4.15 10.58 -16.50
CA PRO A 202 4.28 9.20 -16.05
C PRO A 202 3.51 8.19 -16.93
N SER A 203 2.86 8.62 -18.03
CA SER A 203 1.91 7.77 -18.77
C SER A 203 2.52 6.49 -19.32
N ALA A 204 3.75 6.53 -19.84
CA ALA A 204 4.42 5.33 -20.32
C ALA A 204 4.64 4.30 -19.20
N GLN A 205 4.99 4.75 -17.98
CA GLN A 205 5.14 3.87 -16.82
C GLN A 205 3.80 3.29 -16.35
N VAL A 206 2.72 4.08 -16.44
CA VAL A 206 1.36 3.64 -16.07
C VAL A 206 0.83 2.62 -17.06
N GLU A 207 0.99 2.85 -18.37
CA GLU A 207 0.58 1.93 -19.43
C GLU A 207 1.31 0.59 -19.34
N GLU A 208 2.63 0.63 -19.08
CA GLU A 208 3.40 -0.57 -18.82
C GLU A 208 2.87 -1.32 -17.58
N ALA A 209 2.65 -0.61 -16.47
CA ALA A 209 2.16 -1.22 -15.25
C ALA A 209 0.80 -1.90 -15.46
N ILE A 210 -0.14 -1.25 -16.16
CA ILE A 210 -1.43 -1.85 -16.53
C ILE A 210 -1.23 -3.13 -17.35
N ALA A 211 -0.33 -3.11 -18.35
CA ALA A 211 -0.05 -4.29 -19.17
C ALA A 211 0.53 -5.45 -18.35
N VAL A 212 1.50 -5.15 -17.47
CA VAL A 212 2.10 -6.14 -16.56
C VAL A 212 1.04 -6.73 -15.63
N LEU A 213 0.22 -5.90 -14.99
CA LEU A 213 -0.78 -6.34 -14.03
C LEU A 213 -1.92 -7.14 -14.69
N ARG A 214 -2.34 -6.78 -15.91
CA ARG A 214 -3.28 -7.60 -16.71
C ARG A 214 -2.72 -8.99 -16.98
N SER A 215 -1.42 -9.10 -17.27
CA SER A 215 -0.77 -10.42 -17.44
C SER A 215 -0.73 -11.21 -16.13
N GLN A 216 -0.52 -10.52 -15.00
CA GLN A 216 -0.50 -11.14 -13.67
C GLN A 216 -1.89 -11.54 -13.17
N ALA A 217 -2.96 -10.89 -13.61
CA ALA A 217 -4.31 -11.13 -13.12
C ALA A 217 -4.77 -12.59 -13.26
N ARG A 218 -4.26 -13.32 -14.27
CA ARG A 218 -4.52 -14.76 -14.45
C ARG A 218 -4.00 -15.62 -13.29
N GLU A 219 -2.98 -15.17 -12.59
CA GLU A 219 -2.37 -15.88 -11.46
C GLU A 219 -3.02 -15.51 -10.12
N VAL A 220 -3.72 -14.38 -10.10
CA VAL A 220 -4.51 -13.85 -8.98
C VAL A 220 -5.99 -14.30 -9.10
N GLU A 221 -6.30 -15.13 -10.10
CA GLU A 221 -7.68 -15.36 -10.52
C GLU A 221 -8.54 -16.03 -9.42
N PRO A 222 -9.77 -15.54 -9.19
CA PRO A 222 -10.69 -16.05 -8.16
C PRO A 222 -11.09 -17.53 -8.26
N ASN A 223 -10.79 -18.23 -9.36
CA ASN A 223 -11.43 -19.49 -9.74
C ASN A 223 -10.59 -20.76 -9.51
N GLY A 224 -9.36 -20.68 -8.98
CA GLY A 224 -8.50 -21.86 -8.78
C GLY A 224 -7.87 -21.95 -7.39
N PRO A 225 -8.04 -23.03 -6.62
CA PRO A 225 -7.43 -23.18 -5.29
C PRO A 225 -5.92 -23.54 -5.29
N GLY A 226 -5.31 -23.72 -6.47
CA GLY A 226 -3.99 -24.34 -6.65
C GLY A 226 -2.89 -23.45 -7.22
N GLY A 227 -3.09 -22.14 -7.31
CA GLY A 227 -2.08 -21.22 -7.86
C GLY A 227 -1.01 -20.80 -6.84
N PRO A 228 0.09 -20.16 -7.30
CA PRO A 228 1.18 -19.69 -6.44
C PRO A 228 0.72 -18.72 -5.33
N VAL A 229 -0.27 -17.87 -5.62
CA VAL A 229 -0.86 -16.93 -4.65
C VAL A 229 -1.56 -17.67 -3.53
N GLN A 230 -2.39 -18.67 -3.84
CA GLN A 230 -3.12 -19.46 -2.86
C GLN A 230 -2.18 -20.34 -2.03
N ALA A 231 -1.12 -20.85 -2.65
CA ALA A 231 -0.09 -21.62 -1.95
C ALA A 231 0.69 -20.74 -0.97
N LEU A 232 1.09 -19.52 -1.37
CA LEU A 232 1.72 -18.58 -0.46
C LEU A 232 0.75 -18.16 0.66
N ALA A 233 -0.53 -17.92 0.35
CA ALA A 233 -1.55 -17.64 1.35
C ALA A 233 -1.67 -18.74 2.42
N ARG A 234 -1.62 -20.02 2.03
CA ARG A 234 -1.56 -21.15 2.97
C ARG A 234 -0.26 -21.17 3.77
N ALA A 235 0.87 -20.93 3.12
CA ALA A 235 2.19 -20.96 3.76
C ALA A 235 2.34 -19.91 4.88
N LEU A 236 1.58 -18.81 4.82
CA LEU A 236 1.56 -17.74 5.83
C LEU A 236 0.77 -18.08 7.11
N LEU A 237 -0.05 -19.14 7.10
CA LEU A 237 -0.93 -19.45 8.22
C LEU A 237 -0.15 -20.03 9.41
N ASP A 238 -0.66 -19.75 10.61
CA ASP A 238 -0.22 -20.33 11.89
C ASP A 238 1.27 -20.17 12.21
N ARG A 239 1.88 -19.07 11.76
CA ARG A 239 3.27 -18.70 12.03
C ARG A 239 3.50 -17.19 11.98
N PRO A 240 4.58 -16.66 12.59
CA PRO A 240 5.00 -15.27 12.41
C PRO A 240 5.34 -14.98 10.94
N VAL A 241 4.95 -13.80 10.46
CA VAL A 241 5.19 -13.35 9.08
C VAL A 241 6.00 -12.07 9.06
N PHE A 242 7.14 -12.11 8.37
CA PHE A 242 7.99 -10.98 8.09
C PHE A 242 8.00 -10.71 6.58
N VAL A 243 7.87 -9.46 6.17
CA VAL A 243 7.92 -9.05 4.76
C VAL A 243 9.08 -8.09 4.59
N TYR A 244 10.08 -8.48 3.82
CA TYR A 244 11.29 -7.68 3.62
C TYR A 244 11.39 -7.19 2.19
N GLY A 245 11.78 -5.92 2.01
CA GLY A 245 12.08 -5.36 0.69
C GLY A 245 13.35 -4.54 0.71
N ALA A 246 13.78 -3.98 -0.42
CA ALA A 246 14.97 -3.12 -0.46
C ALA A 246 14.69 -1.71 -0.97
N GLY A 247 15.39 -0.75 -0.36
CA GLY A 247 15.24 0.66 -0.67
C GLY A 247 13.80 1.15 -0.54
N ARG A 248 13.51 2.33 -1.06
CA ARG A 248 12.19 2.94 -0.92
C ARG A 248 11.08 2.18 -1.66
N LEU A 249 11.41 1.57 -2.81
CA LEU A 249 10.46 0.76 -3.60
C LEU A 249 10.05 -0.51 -2.86
N GLY A 250 11.01 -1.33 -2.44
CA GLY A 250 10.72 -2.54 -1.69
C GLY A 250 10.09 -2.26 -0.32
N GLN A 251 10.52 -1.18 0.36
CA GLN A 251 9.93 -0.76 1.64
C GLN A 251 8.44 -0.42 1.50
N ALA A 252 8.06 0.37 0.49
CA ALA A 252 6.66 0.72 0.24
C ALA A 252 5.81 -0.53 -0.05
N ALA A 253 6.33 -1.47 -0.84
CA ALA A 253 5.68 -2.75 -1.11
C ALA A 253 5.53 -3.60 0.18
N ALA A 254 6.59 -3.72 0.97
CA ALA A 254 6.59 -4.53 2.18
C ALA A 254 5.62 -3.99 3.24
N TYR A 255 5.59 -2.67 3.42
CA TYR A 255 4.63 -2.02 4.31
C TYR A 255 3.18 -2.19 3.83
N ARG A 256 2.94 -2.12 2.52
CA ARG A 256 1.64 -2.42 1.92
C ARG A 256 1.18 -3.85 2.25
N TRP A 257 2.06 -4.84 2.08
CA TRP A 257 1.78 -6.23 2.43
C TRP A 257 1.41 -6.38 3.90
N GLN A 258 2.21 -5.79 4.81
CA GLN A 258 1.92 -5.80 6.24
C GLN A 258 0.52 -5.26 6.53
N CYS A 259 0.16 -4.09 5.99
CA CYS A 259 -1.17 -3.51 6.19
C CYS A 259 -2.28 -4.43 5.68
N GLN A 260 -2.11 -5.05 4.51
CA GLN A 260 -3.12 -5.95 3.95
C GLN A 260 -3.27 -7.26 4.71
N LEU A 261 -2.18 -7.86 5.17
CA LEU A 261 -2.25 -9.05 6.02
C LEU A 261 -2.93 -8.74 7.36
N ASN A 262 -2.64 -7.59 7.95
CA ASN A 262 -3.27 -7.12 9.18
C ASN A 262 -4.78 -6.87 8.97
N GLU A 263 -5.17 -6.15 7.91
CA GLU A 263 -6.56 -5.73 7.69
C GLU A 263 -7.45 -6.82 7.11
N ASN A 264 -7.00 -7.54 6.07
CA ASN A 264 -7.81 -8.55 5.39
C ASN A 264 -7.76 -9.87 6.16
N ALA A 265 -6.54 -10.38 6.38
CA ALA A 265 -6.33 -11.72 6.93
C ALA A 265 -6.34 -11.77 8.45
N LYS A 266 -6.23 -10.63 9.16
CA LYS A 266 -6.07 -10.56 10.62
C LYS A 266 -4.83 -11.33 11.09
N LEU A 267 -3.78 -11.31 10.26
CA LEU A 267 -2.46 -11.85 10.59
C LEU A 267 -1.58 -10.69 11.04
N LEU A 268 -0.99 -10.80 12.23
CA LEU A 268 -0.05 -9.78 12.71
C LEU A 268 1.29 -9.96 11.97
N ALA A 269 1.43 -9.24 10.86
CA ALA A 269 2.64 -9.24 10.05
C ALA A 269 3.54 -8.04 10.40
N HIS A 270 4.83 -8.20 10.13
CA HIS A 270 5.84 -7.14 10.28
C HIS A 270 6.56 -6.92 8.95
N SER A 271 7.00 -5.67 8.71
CA SER A 271 7.81 -5.35 7.53
C SER A 271 9.01 -4.49 7.88
N HIS A 272 10.11 -4.74 7.19
CA HIS A 272 11.37 -4.00 7.29
C HIS A 272 12.06 -3.95 5.93
N ALA A 273 13.14 -3.16 5.82
CA ALA A 273 13.79 -2.93 4.53
C ALA A 273 15.31 -2.91 4.59
N PHE A 274 15.94 -3.50 3.57
CA PHE A 274 17.37 -3.40 3.32
C PHE A 274 17.74 -1.97 2.84
N PRO A 275 18.90 -1.43 3.26
CA PRO A 275 19.93 -2.09 4.07
C PRO A 275 19.72 -1.96 5.59
N GLU A 276 18.75 -1.17 6.06
CA GLU A 276 18.59 -0.85 7.49
C GLU A 276 18.36 -2.08 8.36
N LEU A 277 17.61 -3.08 7.89
CA LEU A 277 17.36 -4.31 8.65
C LEU A 277 18.65 -5.09 8.97
N ASP A 278 19.69 -4.97 8.14
CA ASP A 278 21.00 -5.61 8.37
C ASP A 278 21.80 -4.92 9.48
N HIS A 279 21.36 -3.74 9.93
CA HIS A 279 22.00 -3.00 11.02
C HIS A 279 21.36 -3.25 12.39
N ASN A 280 20.18 -3.88 12.43
CA ASN A 280 19.43 -4.09 13.67
C ASN A 280 18.76 -5.46 13.72
N GLU A 281 17.81 -5.76 12.83
CA GLU A 281 16.95 -6.94 12.90
C GLU A 281 17.71 -8.24 12.65
N VAL A 282 18.81 -8.22 11.88
CA VAL A 282 19.70 -9.39 11.71
C VAL A 282 20.20 -9.94 13.07
N MET A 283 20.47 -9.06 14.05
CA MET A 283 20.86 -9.48 15.40
C MET A 283 19.69 -10.09 16.17
N GLY A 284 18.47 -9.62 15.91
CA GLY A 284 17.25 -10.19 16.49
C GLY A 284 17.05 -11.65 16.09
N TRP A 285 17.45 -12.01 14.86
CA TRP A 285 17.41 -13.39 14.39
C TRP A 285 18.39 -14.31 15.11
N GLU A 286 19.53 -13.82 15.62
CA GLU A 286 20.44 -14.64 16.42
C GLU A 286 19.79 -15.15 17.71
N GLY A 287 18.89 -14.35 18.30
CA GLY A 287 18.13 -14.67 19.51
C GLY A 287 16.74 -15.23 19.27
N ALA A 288 16.33 -15.46 18.02
CA ALA A 288 15.02 -16.02 17.71
C ALA A 288 14.89 -17.43 18.29
N ALA A 289 13.83 -17.66 19.07
CA ALA A 289 13.64 -18.91 19.82
C ALA A 289 13.55 -20.13 18.89
N GLU A 290 14.22 -21.21 19.29
CA GLU A 290 14.10 -22.51 18.66
C GLU A 290 12.84 -23.22 19.19
N GLY A 291 11.79 -23.33 18.35
CA GLY A 291 10.57 -24.07 18.69
C GLY A 291 9.30 -23.53 18.02
N GLY A 292 8.32 -24.42 17.77
CA GLY A 292 7.09 -24.10 17.05
C GLY A 292 7.25 -24.07 15.53
N ARG A 293 6.21 -23.62 14.81
CA ARG A 293 6.29 -23.42 13.36
C ARG A 293 7.19 -22.21 13.10
N ARG A 294 8.28 -22.42 12.34
CA ARG A 294 9.27 -21.38 12.02
C ARG A 294 8.59 -20.11 11.49
N PRO A 295 9.10 -18.89 11.72
CA PRO A 295 8.67 -17.72 10.97
C PRO A 295 8.77 -17.90 9.44
N LEU A 296 7.91 -17.22 8.69
CA LEU A 296 8.02 -17.10 7.23
C LEU A 296 8.47 -15.68 6.88
N VAL A 297 9.57 -15.59 6.14
CA VAL A 297 10.06 -14.35 5.53
C VAL A 297 9.64 -14.33 4.06
N VAL A 298 8.82 -13.35 3.69
CA VAL A 298 8.51 -13.02 2.30
C VAL A 298 9.46 -11.93 1.83
N LEU A 299 10.40 -12.32 0.98
CA LEU A 299 11.41 -11.42 0.42
C LEU A 299 10.90 -10.83 -0.90
N LEU A 300 10.66 -9.53 -0.92
CA LEU A 300 10.25 -8.77 -2.10
C LEU A 300 11.48 -8.25 -2.85
N GLN A 301 11.70 -8.77 -4.04
CA GLN A 301 12.87 -8.44 -4.86
C GLN A 301 12.46 -7.68 -6.11
N ALA A 302 12.98 -6.47 -6.28
CA ALA A 302 12.75 -5.65 -7.46
C ALA A 302 13.97 -5.64 -8.39
N ALA A 303 13.76 -5.61 -9.71
CA ALA A 303 14.85 -5.47 -10.67
C ALA A 303 15.61 -4.14 -10.46
N ALA A 304 14.91 -3.10 -10.01
CA ALA A 304 15.46 -1.79 -9.68
C ALA A 304 16.27 -1.74 -8.37
N ASP A 305 16.33 -2.82 -7.59
CA ASP A 305 17.11 -2.84 -6.34
C ASP A 305 18.59 -2.55 -6.60
N HIS A 306 19.22 -1.81 -5.70
CA HIS A 306 20.66 -1.58 -5.75
C HIS A 306 21.40 -2.94 -5.70
N PRO A 307 22.44 -3.19 -6.51
CA PRO A 307 23.13 -4.48 -6.55
C PRO A 307 23.65 -4.95 -5.18
N ARG A 308 24.09 -4.03 -4.31
CA ARG A 308 24.47 -4.36 -2.93
C ARG A 308 23.29 -4.80 -2.07
N ASN A 309 22.08 -4.29 -2.29
CA ASN A 309 20.91 -4.75 -1.56
C ASN A 309 20.52 -6.16 -2.00
N ARG A 310 20.62 -6.51 -3.29
CA ARG A 310 20.47 -7.91 -3.73
C ARG A 310 21.46 -8.85 -3.04
N ALA A 311 22.74 -8.48 -3.01
CA ALA A 311 23.74 -9.28 -2.30
C ALA A 311 23.43 -9.40 -0.79
N ARG A 312 22.93 -8.33 -0.16
CA ARG A 312 22.51 -8.33 1.24
C ARG A 312 21.34 -9.28 1.50
N MET A 313 20.35 -9.33 0.60
CA MET A 313 19.24 -10.26 0.70
C MET A 313 19.74 -11.71 0.76
N ASP A 314 20.63 -12.09 -0.17
CA ASP A 314 21.19 -13.43 -0.23
C ASP A 314 22.02 -13.77 1.03
N ILE A 315 22.90 -12.85 1.43
CA ILE A 315 23.75 -13.02 2.63
C ILE A 315 22.90 -13.11 3.90
N THR A 316 21.86 -12.30 4.01
CA THR A 316 21.00 -12.27 5.20
C THR A 316 20.14 -13.52 5.30
N ALA A 317 19.62 -14.02 4.18
CA ALA A 317 18.95 -15.32 4.13
C ALA A 317 19.90 -16.45 4.56
N ASP A 318 21.15 -16.44 4.08
CA ASP A 318 22.18 -17.41 4.47
C ASP A 318 22.55 -17.30 5.97
N LEU A 319 22.63 -16.09 6.54
CA LEU A 319 22.95 -15.87 7.96
C LEU A 319 21.82 -16.31 8.89
N ILE A 320 20.58 -16.01 8.53
CA ILE A 320 19.39 -16.40 9.31
C ILE A 320 19.21 -17.92 9.26
N GLY A 321 19.47 -18.53 8.10
CA GLY A 321 19.49 -19.97 7.93
C GLY A 321 18.14 -20.61 8.24
N ASP A 322 18.16 -21.69 9.02
CA ASP A 322 17.01 -22.51 9.37
C ASP A 322 16.07 -21.89 10.42
N ARG A 323 16.40 -20.70 10.94
CA ARG A 323 15.54 -19.96 11.88
C ARG A 323 14.29 -19.38 11.22
N ALA A 324 14.28 -19.25 9.90
CA ALA A 324 13.11 -18.84 9.13
C ALA A 324 13.00 -19.64 7.84
N GLU A 325 11.78 -19.77 7.33
CA GLU A 325 11.60 -20.17 5.93
C GLU A 325 11.50 -18.93 5.06
N TRP A 326 11.96 -19.05 3.82
CA TRP A 326 12.08 -17.92 2.90
C TRP A 326 11.26 -18.18 1.65
N VAL A 327 10.49 -17.18 1.23
CA VAL A 327 9.82 -17.17 -0.06
C VAL A 327 10.15 -15.86 -0.77
N THR A 328 10.71 -15.94 -1.97
CA THR A 328 11.03 -14.74 -2.75
C THR A 328 9.89 -14.42 -3.73
N VAL A 329 9.42 -13.18 -3.71
CA VAL A 329 8.49 -12.63 -4.70
C VAL A 329 9.23 -11.61 -5.55
N ALA A 330 9.50 -11.98 -6.81
CA ALA A 330 10.14 -11.08 -7.77
C ALA A 330 9.14 -10.14 -8.45
N SER A 331 9.51 -8.87 -8.58
CA SER A 331 8.77 -7.86 -9.32
C SER A 331 8.70 -8.18 -10.82
N ARG A 332 7.71 -7.62 -11.52
CA ARG A 332 7.59 -7.67 -12.98
C ARG A 332 7.52 -6.28 -13.60
N GLY A 333 7.95 -6.20 -14.85
CA GLY A 333 8.10 -4.94 -15.58
C GLY A 333 9.50 -4.36 -15.49
N GLN A 334 9.76 -3.40 -16.36
CA GLN A 334 11.00 -2.64 -16.46
C GLN A 334 10.87 -1.34 -15.66
N GLY A 335 9.75 -0.62 -15.77
CA GLY A 335 9.49 0.61 -15.03
C GLY A 335 9.32 0.39 -13.53
N ARG A 336 9.71 1.39 -12.73
CA ARG A 336 9.60 1.34 -11.26
C ARG A 336 8.15 1.20 -10.80
N LEU A 337 7.23 1.89 -11.46
CA LEU A 337 5.80 1.80 -11.15
C LEU A 337 5.26 0.38 -11.40
N ALA A 338 5.59 -0.23 -12.54
CA ALA A 338 5.20 -1.59 -12.85
C ALA A 338 5.77 -2.59 -11.83
N GLN A 339 7.06 -2.45 -11.49
CA GLN A 339 7.71 -3.31 -10.49
C GLN A 339 7.03 -3.19 -9.12
N LEU A 340 6.80 -1.97 -8.63
CA LEU A 340 6.16 -1.73 -7.34
C LEU A 340 4.72 -2.27 -7.30
N LEU A 341 3.91 -1.95 -8.30
CA LEU A 341 2.52 -2.40 -8.35
C LEU A 341 2.42 -3.92 -8.53
N SER A 342 3.35 -4.54 -9.26
CA SER A 342 3.36 -5.99 -9.45
C SER A 342 3.62 -6.76 -8.15
N LEU A 343 4.45 -6.21 -7.25
CA LEU A 343 4.71 -6.75 -5.92
C LEU A 343 3.51 -6.53 -5.00
N ALA A 344 2.94 -5.33 -5.02
CA ALA A 344 1.77 -4.99 -4.21
C ALA A 344 0.55 -5.84 -4.59
N TYR A 345 0.30 -6.03 -5.88
CA TYR A 345 -0.87 -6.76 -6.38
C TYR A 345 -0.89 -8.22 -5.90
N VAL A 346 0.28 -8.87 -5.85
CA VAL A 346 0.41 -10.21 -5.25
C VAL A 346 0.05 -10.17 -3.77
N GLY A 347 0.57 -9.21 -3.00
CA GLY A 347 0.30 -9.11 -1.56
C GLY A 347 -1.15 -8.88 -1.23
N ASP A 348 -1.81 -8.01 -2.00
CA ASP A 348 -3.24 -7.75 -1.90
C ASP A 348 -4.02 -9.06 -2.09
N ALA A 349 -3.72 -9.83 -3.14
CA ALA A 349 -4.36 -11.11 -3.41
C ALA A 349 -4.09 -12.16 -2.32
N VAL A 350 -2.81 -12.34 -1.95
CA VAL A 350 -2.37 -13.27 -0.89
C VAL A 350 -3.11 -12.98 0.42
N SER A 351 -3.24 -11.71 0.78
CA SER A 351 -3.93 -11.32 2.02
C SER A 351 -5.43 -11.66 2.02
N VAL A 352 -6.11 -11.52 0.88
CA VAL A 352 -7.52 -11.88 0.76
C VAL A 352 -7.67 -13.40 0.82
N TYR A 353 -6.84 -14.16 0.09
CA TYR A 353 -6.87 -15.62 0.18
C TYR A 353 -6.56 -16.13 1.59
N ALA A 354 -5.60 -15.52 2.30
CA ALA A 354 -5.30 -15.88 3.68
C ALA A 354 -6.49 -15.64 4.61
N ALA A 355 -7.25 -14.55 4.41
CA ALA A 355 -8.50 -14.32 5.15
C ALA A 355 -9.54 -15.43 4.89
N LEU A 356 -9.76 -15.75 3.61
CA LEU A 356 -10.77 -16.73 3.21
C LEU A 356 -10.43 -18.15 3.65
N LEU A 357 -9.15 -18.54 3.61
CA LEU A 357 -8.66 -19.83 4.11
C LEU A 357 -8.83 -19.96 5.64
N ARG A 358 -8.85 -18.83 6.36
CA ARG A 358 -9.16 -18.77 7.79
C ARG A 358 -10.66 -18.68 8.09
N GLY A 359 -11.52 -18.70 7.06
CA GLY A 359 -12.97 -18.52 7.21
C GLY A 359 -13.38 -17.11 7.65
N LEU A 360 -12.53 -16.10 7.42
CA LEU A 360 -12.77 -14.71 7.80
C LEU A 360 -13.27 -13.88 6.62
N ASP A 361 -14.13 -12.90 6.90
CA ASP A 361 -14.50 -11.86 5.93
C ASP A 361 -13.32 -10.86 5.75
N PRO A 362 -12.71 -10.77 4.56
CA PRO A 362 -11.63 -9.81 4.29
C PRO A 362 -12.12 -8.35 4.34
N SER A 363 -13.43 -8.11 4.20
CA SER A 363 -14.03 -6.77 4.22
C SER A 363 -14.28 -6.26 5.64
N ALA A 364 -14.48 -7.15 6.61
CA ALA A 364 -14.80 -6.80 8.00
C ALA A 364 -13.65 -6.06 8.71
N ILE A 365 -13.98 -4.98 9.42
CA ILE A 365 -13.05 -4.09 10.13
C ILE A 365 -13.52 -3.72 11.56
N ALA A 366 -14.10 -4.68 12.28
CA ALA A 366 -14.79 -4.45 13.56
C ALA A 366 -13.94 -3.68 14.61
N SER A 367 -12.65 -4.01 14.76
CA SER A 367 -11.77 -3.32 15.70
C SER A 367 -11.56 -1.84 15.35
N ILE A 368 -11.45 -1.52 14.05
CA ILE A 368 -11.33 -0.14 13.57
C ILE A 368 -12.63 0.63 13.81
N GLN A 369 -13.79 0.01 13.55
CA GLN A 369 -15.10 0.62 13.81
C GLN A 369 -15.28 0.94 15.30
N ARG A 370 -15.00 -0.04 16.17
CA ARG A 370 -15.06 0.14 17.62
C ARG A 370 -14.12 1.23 18.12
N LEU A 371 -12.90 1.34 17.56
CA LEU A 371 -11.98 2.41 17.90
C LEU A 371 -12.55 3.77 17.52
N LYS A 372 -13.05 3.92 16.29
CA LYS A 372 -13.66 5.18 15.79
C LYS A 372 -14.86 5.60 16.64
N GLU A 373 -15.73 4.67 17.00
CA GLU A 373 -16.89 4.94 17.88
C GLU A 373 -16.44 5.46 19.25
N ARG A 374 -15.42 4.83 19.86
CA ARG A 374 -14.91 5.27 21.16
C ARG A 374 -14.22 6.63 21.09
N LEU A 375 -13.50 6.93 20.02
CA LEU A 375 -12.88 8.25 19.80
C LEU A 375 -13.94 9.33 19.57
N ALA A 376 -14.98 9.05 18.79
CA ALA A 376 -16.07 9.99 18.54
C ALA A 376 -16.89 10.32 19.81
N ALA A 377 -16.85 9.45 20.82
CA ALA A 377 -17.48 9.68 22.12
C ALA A 377 -16.61 10.52 23.08
N LEU A 378 -15.34 10.79 22.74
CA LEU A 378 -14.48 11.67 23.53
C LEU A 378 -14.87 13.15 23.31
N PRO A 379 -14.65 14.02 24.30
CA PRO A 379 -14.78 15.46 24.11
C PRO A 379 -13.85 15.94 23.00
N ALA A 380 -14.30 16.92 22.21
CA ALA A 380 -13.44 17.53 21.19
C ALA A 380 -12.16 18.11 21.85
N PRO A 381 -10.96 17.87 21.28
CA PRO A 381 -9.73 18.44 21.81
C PRO A 381 -9.82 19.97 21.87
N GLY A 382 -9.65 20.56 23.07
CA GLY A 382 -9.76 22.01 23.30
C GLY A 382 -11.08 22.50 23.91
N MET A 383 -11.92 21.60 24.44
CA MET A 383 -13.15 21.93 25.20
C MET A 383 -12.99 21.75 26.73
N GLU A 384 -11.76 21.70 27.25
CA GLU A 384 -11.50 21.93 28.68
C GLU A 384 -11.06 23.39 28.88
N ARG A 385 -11.68 24.02 29.89
CA ARG A 385 -11.85 25.46 30.09
C ARG A 385 -10.59 26.25 30.38
#